data_AF-A0A5C5CHE0-F1
#
_entry.id   AF-A0A5C5CHE0-F1
#
_cell.length_a   1.000
_cell.length_b   1.000
_cell.length_c   1.000
_cell.angle_alpha   90.00
_cell.angle_beta   90.00
_cell.angle_gamma   90.00
#
_symmetry.space_group_name_H-M   'P 1'
#
loop_
_entity.id
_entity.type
_entity.pdbx_description
1 polymer ?
#
loop_
_entity_poly.entity_id
_entity_poly.type
_entity_poly.pdbx_seq_one_letter_code
_entity_poly.pdbx_strand_id
1 'polypeptide(L)'
;MNFAMITTIVGGTVGGYISYAGAHRLLDKGMTGVENIAAVSSAATKGILVVGLMRYVLFLAVLGVVASGVTLDISSQVANPASQAFQHAVGSIGVRIFGFIFWAAALTSVIGAAYTSVSFMTVFNQKMTERQRNIATIIFIAVSLVVYLLLGTAPAALLVFAGGFNGLILPIGLTIFVYVGWKRADLMSGYKYPRWLLWSGLVTCALTWYMGALSVGAIFNFLKVV
;
A
#
# COMPACT_ATOMS: atom_id res chain seq x y z
N MET A 1 -15.49 15.20 -8.89
CA MET A 1 -14.22 14.53 -8.51
C MET A 1 -14.56 13.21 -7.81
N ASN A 2 -14.00 12.07 -8.24
CA ASN A 2 -14.32 10.77 -7.65
C ASN A 2 -13.41 10.51 -6.44
N PHE A 3 -13.84 10.94 -5.25
CA PHE A 3 -13.06 10.80 -4.01
C PHE A 3 -12.78 9.33 -3.66
N ALA A 4 -13.67 8.39 -4.01
CA ALA A 4 -13.46 6.97 -3.77
C ALA A 4 -12.25 6.46 -4.55
N MET A 5 -12.14 6.80 -5.84
CA MET A 5 -10.98 6.41 -6.66
C MET A 5 -9.69 7.05 -6.17
N ILE A 6 -9.71 8.34 -5.78
CA ILE A 6 -8.53 9.01 -5.23
C ILE A 6 -8.10 8.34 -3.91
N THR A 7 -9.05 8.07 -3.02
CA THR A 7 -8.81 7.37 -1.75
C THR A 7 -8.24 5.97 -1.98
N THR A 8 -8.75 5.24 -2.98
CA THR A 8 -8.22 3.93 -3.36
C THR A 8 -6.79 4.00 -3.87
N ILE A 9 -6.46 4.98 -4.72
CA ILE A 9 -5.09 5.15 -5.22
C ILE A 9 -4.14 5.50 -4.07
N VAL A 10 -4.51 6.50 -3.25
CA VAL A 10 -3.71 6.93 -2.10
C VAL A 10 -3.54 5.77 -1.11
N GLY A 11 -4.63 5.11 -0.73
CA GLY A 11 -4.63 3.97 0.17
C GLY A 11 -3.79 2.79 -0.33
N GLY A 12 -3.86 2.48 -1.63
CA GLY A 12 -3.04 1.45 -2.26
C GLY A 12 -1.54 1.81 -2.36
N THR A 13 -1.17 3.08 -2.18
CA THR A 13 0.24 3.53 -2.23
C THR A 13 0.91 3.62 -0.87
N VAL A 14 0.20 4.13 0.14
CA VAL A 14 0.77 4.46 1.45
C VAL A 14 -0.01 3.88 2.63
N GLY A 15 -1.24 3.39 2.40
CA GLY A 15 -2.12 2.88 3.45
C GLY A 15 -1.79 1.46 3.92
N GLY A 16 -2.50 1.03 4.96
CA GLY A 16 -2.38 -0.31 5.54
C GLY A 16 -0.96 -0.65 5.98
N TYR A 17 -0.50 -1.85 5.63
CA TYR A 17 0.82 -2.36 6.04
C TYR A 17 2.00 -1.50 5.51
N ILE A 18 1.83 -0.79 4.40
CA ILE A 18 2.90 -0.04 3.74
C ILE A 18 3.47 1.06 4.66
N SER A 19 2.60 1.72 5.42
CA SER A 19 2.98 2.75 6.41
C SER A 19 3.90 2.21 7.52
N TYR A 20 3.85 0.92 7.82
CA TYR A 20 4.52 0.32 8.98
C TYR A 20 5.67 -0.63 8.60
N ALA A 21 5.56 -1.31 7.45
CA ALA A 21 6.47 -2.36 7.03
C ALA A 21 7.93 -1.92 6.98
N GLY A 22 8.19 -0.69 6.50
CA GLY A 22 9.53 -0.12 6.45
C GLY A 22 10.14 0.02 7.84
N ALA A 23 9.40 0.60 8.78
CA ALA A 23 9.84 0.78 10.15
C ALA A 23 10.09 -0.57 10.84
N HIS A 24 9.17 -1.53 10.72
CA HIS A 24 9.34 -2.85 11.32
C HIS A 24 10.56 -3.61 10.79
N ARG A 25 10.85 -3.52 9.48
CA ARG A 25 12.07 -4.12 8.90
C ARG A 25 13.35 -3.49 9.43
N LEU A 26 13.34 -2.19 9.73
CA LEU A 26 14.49 -1.49 10.31
C LEU A 26 14.67 -1.88 11.79
N LEU A 27 13.55 -1.93 12.55
CA LEU A 27 13.55 -2.38 13.94
C LEU A 27 14.08 -3.80 14.09
N ASP A 28 13.63 -4.73 13.24
CA ASP A 28 14.10 -6.12 13.26
C ASP A 28 15.60 -6.26 12.90
N LYS A 29 16.16 -5.31 12.15
CA LYS A 29 17.60 -5.25 11.84
C LYS A 29 18.42 -4.53 12.91
N GLY A 30 17.80 -4.09 14.01
CA GLY A 30 18.46 -3.32 15.05
C GLY A 30 18.85 -1.89 14.62
N MET A 31 18.34 -1.41 13.48
CA MET A 31 18.59 -0.04 13.00
C MET A 31 17.65 0.95 13.69
N THR A 32 17.88 1.19 14.98
CA THR A 32 17.09 2.10 15.82
C THR A 32 17.92 3.33 16.19
N GLY A 33 17.31 4.34 16.82
CA GLY A 33 18.02 5.54 17.27
C GLY A 33 18.15 6.67 16.24
N VAL A 34 18.63 7.82 16.72
CA VAL A 34 18.70 9.10 15.99
C VAL A 34 19.82 9.08 14.94
N GLU A 35 20.88 8.32 15.20
CA GLU A 35 22.03 8.10 14.33
C GLU A 35 21.66 7.53 12.96
N ASN A 36 20.56 6.75 12.89
CA ASN A 36 20.11 6.12 11.66
C ASN A 36 19.17 7.02 10.82
N ILE A 37 18.74 8.19 11.32
CA ILE A 37 17.73 9.03 10.67
C ILE A 37 18.15 9.46 9.26
N ALA A 38 19.42 9.81 9.05
CA ALA A 38 19.91 10.23 7.75
C ALA A 38 19.82 9.09 6.71
N ALA A 39 20.22 7.88 7.09
CA ALA A 39 20.16 6.70 6.24
C ALA A 39 18.70 6.32 5.93
N VAL A 40 17.84 6.31 6.97
CA VAL A 40 16.41 5.98 6.83
C VAL A 40 15.70 7.00 5.94
N SER A 41 15.93 8.30 6.15
CA SER A 41 15.32 9.36 5.36
C SER A 41 15.78 9.29 3.90
N SER A 42 17.08 9.11 3.65
CA SER A 42 17.62 8.96 2.29
C SER A 42 17.04 7.74 1.58
N ALA A 43 16.96 6.59 2.26
CA ALA A 43 16.35 5.38 1.71
C ALA A 43 14.87 5.57 1.39
N ALA A 44 14.10 6.19 2.30
CA ALA A 44 12.70 6.50 2.10
C ALA A 44 12.48 7.45 0.92
N THR A 45 13.23 8.56 0.85
CA THR A 45 13.14 9.52 -0.25
C THR A 45 13.46 8.89 -1.60
N LYS A 46 14.56 8.12 -1.69
CA LYS A 46 14.91 7.39 -2.92
C LYS A 46 13.81 6.40 -3.32
N GLY A 47 13.27 5.67 -2.35
CA GLY A 47 12.16 4.75 -2.57
C GLY A 47 10.92 5.45 -3.13
N ILE A 48 10.51 6.57 -2.52
CA ILE A 48 9.36 7.37 -2.97
C ILE A 48 9.59 7.90 -4.39
N LEU A 49 10.79 8.42 -4.68
CA LEU A 49 11.12 8.95 -6.01
C LEU A 49 11.08 7.86 -7.09
N VAL A 50 11.67 6.70 -6.83
CA VAL A 50 11.67 5.57 -7.76
C VAL A 50 10.24 5.08 -7.99
N VAL A 51 9.45 4.90 -6.94
CA VAL A 51 8.05 4.46 -7.07
C VAL A 51 7.22 5.49 -7.83
N GLY A 52 7.40 6.79 -7.54
CA GLY A 52 6.73 7.88 -8.25
C GLY A 52 7.08 7.92 -9.74
N LEU A 53 8.37 7.81 -10.06
CA LEU A 53 8.86 7.76 -11.45
C LEU A 53 8.27 6.56 -12.19
N MET A 54 8.33 5.37 -11.60
CA MET A 54 7.77 4.16 -12.21
C MET A 54 6.27 4.28 -12.46
N ARG A 55 5.52 4.87 -11.52
CA ARG A 55 4.08 5.14 -11.70
C ARG A 55 3.84 6.12 -12.85
N TYR A 56 4.65 7.16 -12.97
CA TYR A 56 4.54 8.12 -14.05
C TYR A 56 4.88 7.51 -15.42
N VAL A 57 5.95 6.71 -15.51
CA VAL A 57 6.32 5.99 -16.74
C VAL A 57 5.22 5.00 -17.15
N LEU A 58 4.69 4.21 -16.22
CA LEU A 58 3.59 3.29 -16.51
C LEU A 58 2.31 4.03 -16.93
N PHE A 59 2.01 5.15 -16.30
CA PHE A 59 0.90 6.01 -16.71
C PHE A 59 1.08 6.51 -18.14
N LEU A 60 2.26 7.03 -18.49
CA LEU A 60 2.56 7.48 -19.85
C LEU A 60 2.51 6.35 -20.87
N ALA A 61 2.97 5.14 -20.51
CA ALA A 61 2.88 3.97 -21.38
C ALA A 61 1.43 3.60 -21.71
N VAL A 62 0.56 3.54 -20.70
CA VAL A 62 -0.87 3.27 -20.90
C VAL A 62 -1.54 4.43 -21.66
N LEU A 63 -1.20 5.68 -21.31
CA LEU A 63 -1.72 6.86 -22.00
C LEU A 63 -1.35 6.86 -23.48
N GLY A 64 -0.11 6.49 -23.84
CA GLY A 64 0.34 6.40 -25.22
C GLY A 64 -0.45 5.37 -26.04
N VAL A 65 -0.81 4.24 -25.43
CA VAL A 65 -1.69 3.24 -26.06
C VAL A 65 -3.09 3.78 -26.25
N VAL A 66 -3.68 4.43 -25.25
CA VAL A 66 -5.04 4.99 -25.38
C VAL A 66 -5.07 6.14 -26.39
N ALA A 67 -4.03 6.99 -26.40
CA ALA A 67 -3.90 8.11 -27.31
C ALA A 67 -3.72 7.69 -28.78
N SER A 68 -3.29 6.46 -29.06
CA SER A 68 -3.24 5.92 -30.44
C SER A 68 -4.61 5.47 -30.97
N GLY A 69 -5.69 5.68 -30.21
CA GLY A 69 -7.06 5.34 -30.59
C GLY A 69 -7.53 3.97 -30.08
N VAL A 70 -6.71 3.28 -29.30
CA VAL A 70 -7.08 1.99 -28.69
C VAL A 70 -8.04 2.21 -27.52
N THR A 71 -9.22 1.59 -27.60
CA THR A 71 -10.16 1.52 -26.49
C THR A 71 -9.86 0.29 -25.63
N LEU A 72 -9.36 0.52 -24.42
CA LEU A 72 -9.17 -0.57 -23.45
C LEU A 72 -10.52 -0.98 -22.87
N ASP A 73 -10.80 -2.29 -22.84
CA ASP A 73 -11.96 -2.80 -22.13
C ASP A 73 -11.76 -2.58 -20.63
N ILE A 74 -12.66 -1.79 -20.05
CA ILE A 74 -12.74 -1.49 -18.61
C ILE A 74 -14.03 -2.07 -17.99
N SER A 75 -14.85 -2.75 -18.80
CA SER A 75 -16.22 -3.14 -18.48
C SER A 75 -16.36 -4.60 -18.07
N SER A 76 -15.49 -5.50 -18.56
CA SER A 76 -15.52 -6.89 -18.14
C SER A 76 -14.77 -7.10 -16.81
N GLN A 77 -15.38 -7.86 -15.88
CA GLN A 77 -14.79 -8.25 -14.58
C GLN A 77 -13.45 -9.02 -14.73
N VAL A 78 -13.14 -9.50 -15.95
CA VAL A 78 -11.92 -10.22 -16.33
C VAL A 78 -10.94 -9.32 -17.10
N ALA A 79 -11.39 -8.19 -17.64
CA ALA A 79 -10.51 -7.25 -18.32
C ALA A 79 -9.48 -6.68 -17.34
N ASN A 80 -8.22 -6.86 -17.69
CA ASN A 80 -7.12 -6.17 -17.06
C ASN A 80 -6.62 -5.10 -18.05
N PRO A 81 -7.05 -3.83 -17.89
CA PRO A 81 -6.69 -2.75 -18.81
C PRO A 81 -5.18 -2.57 -18.94
N ALA A 82 -4.42 -2.82 -17.86
CA ALA A 82 -2.96 -2.76 -17.90
C ALA A 82 -2.38 -3.88 -18.76
N SER A 83 -2.87 -5.11 -18.64
CA SER A 83 -2.47 -6.22 -19.53
C SER A 83 -2.80 -5.93 -20.99
N GLN A 84 -3.98 -5.37 -21.26
CA GLN A 84 -4.39 -4.98 -22.62
C GLN A 84 -3.45 -3.93 -23.19
N ALA A 85 -3.06 -2.91 -22.41
CA ALA A 85 -2.11 -1.90 -22.86
C ALA A 85 -0.76 -2.53 -23.27
N PHE A 86 -0.25 -3.48 -22.49
CA PHE A 86 0.96 -4.23 -22.85
C PHE A 86 0.76 -5.10 -24.10
N GLN A 87 -0.42 -5.71 -24.25
CA GLN A 87 -0.78 -6.49 -25.43
C GLN A 87 -0.79 -5.64 -26.71
N HIS A 88 -1.37 -4.44 -26.64
CA HIS A 88 -1.40 -3.52 -27.77
C HIS A 88 -0.02 -2.98 -28.11
N ALA A 89 0.84 -2.76 -27.12
CA ALA A 89 2.19 -2.24 -27.34
C ALA A 89 3.16 -3.28 -27.95
N VAL A 90 3.11 -4.54 -27.51
CA VAL A 90 4.14 -5.56 -27.85
C VAL A 90 3.55 -6.95 -28.18
N GLY A 91 2.25 -7.02 -28.46
CA GLY A 91 1.57 -8.27 -28.81
C GLY A 91 1.43 -9.25 -27.65
N SER A 92 1.31 -10.54 -27.97
CA SER A 92 1.13 -11.63 -26.97
C SER A 92 2.31 -11.76 -26.00
N ILE A 93 3.51 -11.33 -26.40
CA ILE A 93 4.69 -11.25 -25.53
C ILE A 93 4.45 -10.24 -24.40
N GLY A 94 3.83 -9.11 -24.70
CA GLY A 94 3.48 -8.08 -23.71
C GLY A 94 2.60 -8.63 -22.58
N VAL A 95 1.61 -9.48 -22.91
CA VAL A 95 0.76 -10.15 -21.91
C VAL A 95 1.58 -11.05 -20.98
N ARG A 96 2.54 -11.81 -21.52
CA ARG A 96 3.41 -12.70 -20.72
C ARG A 96 4.34 -11.91 -19.81
N ILE A 97 4.93 -10.84 -20.31
CA ILE A 97 5.78 -9.93 -19.53
C ILE A 97 4.96 -9.31 -18.39
N PHE A 98 3.78 -8.77 -18.70
CA PHE A 98 2.89 -8.20 -17.70
C PHE A 98 2.51 -9.23 -16.64
N GLY A 99 2.13 -10.44 -17.05
CA GLY A 99 1.78 -11.53 -16.12
C GLY A 99 2.92 -11.88 -15.17
N PHE A 100 4.16 -11.96 -15.68
CA PHE A 100 5.35 -12.20 -14.84
C PHE A 100 5.60 -11.05 -13.85
N ILE A 101 5.54 -9.80 -14.32
CA ILE A 101 5.71 -8.61 -13.46
C ILE A 101 4.63 -8.59 -12.36
N PHE A 102 3.37 -8.81 -12.74
CA PHE A 102 2.24 -8.83 -11.82
C PHE A 102 2.37 -9.93 -10.77
N TRP A 103 2.79 -11.13 -11.18
CA TRP A 103 3.05 -12.25 -10.29
C TRP A 103 4.20 -11.96 -9.30
N ALA A 104 5.33 -11.46 -9.79
CA ALA A 104 6.46 -11.08 -8.94
C ALA A 104 6.09 -9.98 -7.93
N ALA A 105 5.35 -8.95 -8.38
CA ALA A 105 4.86 -7.88 -7.51
C ALA A 105 3.89 -8.42 -6.44
N ALA A 106 3.00 -9.34 -6.80
CA ALA A 106 2.06 -9.97 -5.87
C ALA A 106 2.80 -10.76 -4.77
N LEU A 107 3.82 -11.56 -5.11
CA LEU A 107 4.60 -12.32 -4.13
C LEU A 107 5.28 -11.42 -3.09
N THR A 108 5.96 -10.36 -3.55
CA THR A 108 6.62 -9.41 -2.64
C THR A 108 5.62 -8.71 -1.71
N SER A 109 4.41 -8.43 -2.20
CA SER A 109 3.34 -7.80 -1.42
C SER A 109 2.73 -8.75 -0.40
N VAL A 110 2.46 -10.00 -0.78
CA VAL A 110 1.89 -11.02 0.13
C VAL A 110 2.85 -11.28 1.29
N ILE A 111 4.14 -11.47 1.01
CA ILE A 111 5.16 -11.68 2.04
C ILE A 111 5.27 -10.44 2.92
N GLY A 112 5.33 -9.25 2.33
CA GLY A 112 5.44 -7.98 3.05
C GLY A 112 4.27 -7.72 4.01
N ALA A 113 3.04 -7.92 3.54
CA ALA A 113 1.84 -7.74 4.34
C ALA A 113 1.78 -8.76 5.48
N ALA A 114 1.97 -10.04 5.20
CA ALA A 114 1.92 -11.10 6.22
C ALA A 114 3.00 -10.91 7.29
N TYR A 115 4.24 -10.62 6.89
CA TYR A 115 5.33 -10.34 7.81
C TYR A 115 5.02 -9.13 8.72
N THR A 116 4.49 -8.05 8.14
CA THR A 116 4.15 -6.85 8.91
C THR A 116 3.05 -7.15 9.93
N SER A 117 2.00 -7.86 9.51
CA SER A 117 0.92 -8.31 10.42
C SER A 117 1.46 -9.15 11.58
N VAL A 118 2.34 -10.11 11.31
CA VAL A 118 2.94 -10.96 12.36
C VAL A 118 3.90 -10.16 13.25
N SER A 119 4.60 -9.19 12.72
CA SER A 119 5.48 -8.31 13.51
C SER A 119 4.71 -7.44 14.51
N PHE A 120 3.43 -7.13 14.26
CA PHE A 120 2.58 -6.47 15.26
C PHE A 120 2.18 -7.39 16.41
N MET A 121 2.13 -8.71 16.18
CA MET A 121 1.76 -9.68 17.22
C MET A 121 2.80 -9.74 18.37
N THR A 122 4.05 -9.35 18.11
CA THR A 122 5.09 -9.29 19.16
C THR A 122 4.83 -8.21 20.21
N VAL A 123 3.97 -7.23 19.92
CA VAL A 123 3.49 -6.24 20.91
C VAL A 123 2.72 -6.95 22.04
N PHE A 124 1.95 -7.98 21.69
CA PHE A 124 1.16 -8.76 22.66
C PHE A 124 1.94 -9.94 23.25
N ASN A 125 2.95 -10.45 22.53
CA ASN A 125 3.82 -11.52 23.01
C ASN A 125 5.28 -11.31 22.58
N GLN A 126 6.05 -10.64 23.44
CA GLN A 126 7.45 -10.31 23.18
C GLN A 126 8.40 -11.52 23.15
N LYS A 127 7.95 -12.71 23.57
CA LYS A 127 8.78 -13.93 23.63
C LYS A 127 8.77 -14.77 22.36
N MET A 128 8.16 -14.27 21.27
CA MET A 128 7.99 -15.05 20.05
C MET A 128 9.32 -15.19 19.31
N THR A 129 9.81 -16.42 19.18
CA THR A 129 11.06 -16.74 18.45
C THR A 129 10.91 -16.49 16.95
N GLU A 130 12.02 -16.30 16.24
CA GLU A 130 12.01 -16.13 14.78
C GLU A 130 11.31 -17.29 14.04
N ARG A 131 11.54 -18.54 14.50
CA ARG A 131 10.89 -19.71 13.93
C ARG A 131 9.36 -19.65 14.10
N GLN A 132 8.88 -19.22 15.26
CA GLN A 132 7.45 -19.03 15.49
C GLN A 132 6.88 -17.90 14.63
N ARG A 133 7.62 -16.79 14.44
CA ARG A 133 7.23 -15.71 13.52
C ARG A 133 7.10 -16.20 12.07
N ASN A 134 8.04 -16.99 11.60
CA ASN A 134 7.99 -17.56 10.24
C ASN A 134 6.80 -18.50 10.07
N ILE A 135 6.55 -19.38 11.04
CA ILE A 135 5.39 -20.28 11.02
C ILE A 135 4.09 -19.47 11.06
N ALA A 136 3.98 -18.47 11.94
CA ALA A 136 2.82 -17.59 12.01
C ALA A 136 2.58 -16.84 10.69
N THR A 137 3.64 -16.43 9.98
CA THR A 137 3.53 -15.76 8.68
C THR A 137 2.95 -16.72 7.63
N ILE A 138 3.44 -17.96 7.59
CA ILE A 138 2.91 -18.99 6.68
C ILE A 138 1.44 -19.29 6.99
N ILE A 139 1.09 -19.46 8.27
CA ILE A 139 -0.30 -19.67 8.71
C ILE A 139 -1.18 -18.48 8.31
N PHE A 140 -0.71 -17.25 8.52
CA PHE A 140 -1.46 -16.05 8.15
C PHE A 140 -1.75 -16.00 6.64
N ILE A 141 -0.78 -16.36 5.79
CA ILE A 141 -0.97 -16.44 4.34
C ILE A 141 -1.98 -17.55 4.00
N ALA A 142 -1.83 -18.74 4.59
CA ALA A 142 -2.73 -19.87 4.33
C ALA A 142 -4.17 -19.56 4.74
N VAL A 143 -4.39 -18.97 5.91
CA VAL A 143 -5.71 -18.55 6.38
C VAL A 143 -6.29 -17.46 5.47
N SER A 144 -5.49 -16.46 5.08
CA SER A 144 -5.93 -15.41 4.16
C SER A 144 -6.35 -15.99 2.79
N LEU A 145 -5.62 -16.99 2.30
CA LEU A 145 -5.96 -17.71 1.07
C LEU A 145 -7.28 -18.46 1.22
N VAL A 146 -7.50 -19.18 2.32
CA VAL A 146 -8.77 -19.88 2.57
C VAL A 146 -9.93 -18.90 2.62
N VAL A 147 -9.79 -17.79 3.35
CA VAL A 147 -10.82 -16.74 3.42
C VAL A 147 -11.12 -16.18 2.03
N TYR A 148 -10.09 -15.91 1.24
CA TYR A 148 -10.26 -15.45 -0.15
C TYR A 148 -11.05 -16.46 -1.00
N LEU A 149 -10.73 -17.75 -0.91
CA LEU A 149 -11.44 -18.80 -1.64
C LEU A 149 -12.91 -18.94 -1.20
N LEU A 150 -13.20 -18.70 0.09
CA LEU A 150 -14.56 -18.76 0.64
C LEU A 150 -15.41 -17.53 0.29
N LEU A 151 -14.81 -16.35 0.13
CA LEU A 151 -15.54 -15.12 -0.17
C LEU A 151 -16.18 -15.14 -1.57
N GLY A 152 -15.59 -15.85 -2.54
CA GLY A 152 -16.14 -16.00 -3.90
C GLY A 152 -16.32 -14.69 -4.69
N THR A 153 -15.81 -13.56 -4.19
CA THR A 153 -15.93 -12.24 -4.81
C THR A 153 -14.90 -12.07 -5.93
N ALA A 154 -15.24 -11.25 -6.93
CA ALA A 154 -14.35 -11.00 -8.06
C ALA A 154 -13.01 -10.42 -7.58
N PRO A 155 -11.85 -10.92 -8.08
CA PRO A 155 -10.53 -10.47 -7.63
C PRO A 155 -10.32 -8.96 -7.84
N ALA A 156 -10.82 -8.40 -8.93
CA ALA A 156 -10.72 -6.97 -9.23
C ALA A 156 -11.47 -6.12 -8.20
N ALA A 157 -12.68 -6.53 -7.81
CA ALA A 157 -13.48 -5.83 -6.80
C ALA A 157 -12.79 -5.85 -5.43
N LEU A 158 -12.22 -6.99 -5.04
CA LEU A 158 -11.43 -7.10 -3.81
C LEU A 158 -10.16 -6.24 -3.85
N LEU A 159 -9.47 -6.16 -4.99
CA LEU A 159 -8.28 -5.31 -5.14
C LEU A 159 -8.62 -3.82 -4.99
N VAL A 160 -9.70 -3.35 -5.62
CA VAL A 160 -10.16 -1.96 -5.51
C VAL A 160 -10.67 -1.66 -4.10
N PHE A 161 -11.42 -2.59 -3.50
CA PHE A 161 -11.87 -2.48 -2.12
C PHE A 161 -10.68 -2.40 -1.16
N ALA A 162 -9.70 -3.28 -1.27
CA ALA A 162 -8.52 -3.31 -0.40
C ALA A 162 -7.73 -1.99 -0.46
N GLY A 163 -7.53 -1.43 -1.66
CA GLY A 163 -6.91 -0.11 -1.81
C GLY A 163 -7.73 0.99 -1.15
N GLY A 164 -9.05 1.00 -1.34
CA GLY A 164 -9.97 1.94 -0.72
C GLY A 164 -9.96 1.84 0.81
N PHE A 165 -10.12 0.63 1.34
CA PHE A 165 -10.13 0.32 2.76
C PHE A 165 -8.82 0.74 3.43
N ASN A 166 -7.67 0.49 2.79
CA ASN A 166 -6.38 1.00 3.26
C ASN A 166 -6.34 2.54 3.31
N GLY A 167 -7.00 3.21 2.36
CA GLY A 167 -7.15 4.66 2.35
C GLY A 167 -8.06 5.19 3.47
N LEU A 168 -9.08 4.43 3.86
CA LEU A 168 -9.94 4.75 5.01
C LEU A 168 -9.20 4.61 6.35
N ILE A 169 -8.28 3.65 6.46
CA ILE A 169 -7.49 3.42 7.69
C ILE A 169 -6.31 4.39 7.80
N LEU A 170 -5.73 4.82 6.68
CA LEU A 170 -4.59 5.74 6.62
C LEU A 170 -4.66 6.94 7.58
N PRO A 171 -5.77 7.71 7.66
CA PRO A 171 -5.85 8.86 8.56
C PRO A 171 -5.66 8.50 10.04
N ILE A 172 -6.01 7.28 10.47
CA ILE A 172 -5.81 6.82 11.86
C ILE A 172 -4.31 6.75 12.16
N GLY A 173 -3.54 6.11 11.28
CA GLY A 173 -2.08 6.01 11.43
C GLY A 173 -1.39 7.36 11.36
N LEU A 174 -1.78 8.20 10.38
CA LEU A 174 -1.23 9.56 10.25
C LEU A 174 -1.55 10.43 11.46
N THR A 175 -2.75 10.32 12.05
CA THR A 175 -3.12 11.04 13.27
C THR A 175 -2.17 10.70 14.41
N ILE A 176 -1.88 9.41 14.59
CA ILE A 176 -0.93 8.94 15.62
C ILE A 176 0.47 9.49 15.36
N PHE A 177 0.97 9.41 14.12
CA PHE A 177 2.30 9.89 13.78
C PHE A 177 2.46 11.41 13.96
N VAL A 178 1.49 12.20 13.52
CA VAL A 178 1.50 13.67 13.69
C VAL A 178 1.39 14.04 15.16
N TYR A 179 0.49 13.39 15.92
CA TYR A 179 0.36 13.61 17.36
C TYR A 179 1.66 13.32 18.10
N VAL A 180 2.27 12.16 17.82
CA VAL A 180 3.54 11.75 18.41
C VAL A 180 4.65 12.74 18.05
N GLY A 181 4.75 13.15 16.78
CA GLY A 181 5.73 14.14 16.33
C GLY A 181 5.57 15.52 16.98
N TRP A 182 4.36 15.91 17.40
CA TRP A 182 4.09 17.23 17.98
C TRP A 182 4.11 17.27 19.50
N LYS A 183 3.60 16.21 20.14
CA LYS A 183 3.31 16.19 21.58
C LYS A 183 4.14 15.19 22.36
N ARG A 184 4.79 14.23 21.70
CA ARG A 184 5.54 13.16 22.38
C ARG A 184 7.05 13.31 22.18
N ALA A 185 7.58 14.47 22.53
CA ALA A 185 9.03 14.71 22.53
C ALA A 185 9.79 13.76 23.48
N ASP A 186 9.10 13.24 24.50
CA ASP A 186 9.58 12.18 25.41
C ASP A 186 9.97 10.89 24.67
N LEU A 187 9.31 10.58 23.55
CA LEU A 187 9.58 9.39 22.74
C LEU A 187 10.67 9.60 21.67
N MET A 188 11.17 10.83 21.50
CA MET A 188 12.03 11.21 20.36
C MET A 188 13.52 11.19 20.66
N SER A 189 13.92 10.88 21.89
CA SER A 189 15.33 10.85 22.32
C SER A 189 16.12 12.10 21.90
N GLY A 190 15.50 13.28 22.03
CA GLY A 190 16.10 14.58 21.68
C GLY A 190 15.98 14.99 20.21
N TYR A 191 15.50 14.12 19.31
CA TYR A 191 15.26 14.48 17.92
C TYR A 191 14.05 15.41 17.78
N LYS A 192 14.21 16.48 16.99
CA LYS A 192 13.14 17.44 16.70
C LYS A 192 12.80 17.38 15.22
N TYR A 193 11.57 16.98 14.91
CA TYR A 193 11.08 17.03 13.54
C TYR A 193 11.02 18.48 13.03
N PRO A 194 11.39 18.72 11.76
CA PRO A 194 11.26 20.04 11.18
C PRO A 194 9.78 20.45 11.11
N ARG A 195 9.49 21.69 11.51
CA ARG A 195 8.10 22.18 11.66
C ARG A 195 7.29 22.09 10.36
N TRP A 196 7.92 22.32 9.21
CA TRP A 196 7.24 22.23 7.92
C TRP A 196 6.72 20.81 7.64
N LEU A 197 7.46 19.78 8.04
CA LEU A 197 7.06 18.39 7.85
C LEU A 197 5.86 18.07 8.71
N LEU A 198 5.88 18.51 9.97
CA LEU A 198 4.75 18.33 10.87
C LEU A 198 3.49 19.04 10.35
N TRP A 199 3.62 20.29 9.87
CA TRP A 199 2.49 21.02 9.25
C TRP A 199 1.97 20.32 8.00
N SER A 200 2.86 19.87 7.11
CA SER A 200 2.44 19.11 5.92
C SER A 200 1.76 17.78 6.28
N GLY A 201 2.22 17.12 7.34
CA GLY A 201 1.63 15.91 7.88
C GLY A 201 0.23 16.17 8.43
N LEU A 202 0.03 17.28 9.16
CA LEU A 202 -1.27 17.69 9.67
C LEU A 202 -2.26 17.99 8.53
N VAL A 203 -1.84 18.75 7.52
CA VAL A 203 -2.68 19.06 6.35
C VAL A 203 -3.04 17.77 5.60
N THR A 204 -2.06 16.91 5.35
CA THR A 204 -2.28 15.62 4.68
C THR A 204 -3.23 14.74 5.50
N CYS A 205 -3.06 14.69 6.81
CA CYS A 205 -3.92 13.94 7.72
C CYS A 205 -5.38 14.45 7.65
N ALA A 206 -5.59 15.77 7.71
CA ALA A 206 -6.92 16.37 7.59
C ALA A 206 -7.58 16.05 6.23
N LEU A 207 -6.80 16.13 5.14
CA LEU A 207 -7.27 15.76 3.81
C LEU A 207 -7.64 14.28 3.74
N THR A 208 -6.86 13.37 4.33
CA THR A 208 -7.17 11.94 4.34
C THR A 208 -8.42 11.61 5.16
N TRP A 209 -8.68 12.33 6.26
CA TRP A 209 -9.94 12.21 7.00
C TRP A 209 -11.13 12.68 6.16
N TYR A 210 -11.00 13.83 5.49
CA TYR A 210 -12.04 14.37 4.61
C TYR A 210 -12.36 13.42 3.45
N MET A 211 -11.32 12.94 2.76
CA MET A 211 -11.45 11.96 1.69
C MET A 211 -12.07 10.66 2.19
N GLY A 212 -11.64 10.18 3.35
CA GLY A 212 -12.19 8.98 3.99
C GLY A 212 -13.69 9.11 4.22
N ALA A 213 -14.13 10.18 4.88
CA ALA A 213 -15.55 10.46 5.15
C ALA A 213 -16.42 10.47 3.89
N LEU A 214 -15.93 11.06 2.79
CA LEU A 214 -16.66 11.10 1.52
C LEU A 214 -16.64 9.77 0.75
N SER A 215 -15.71 8.88 1.06
CA SER A 215 -15.45 7.66 0.28
C SER A 215 -15.96 6.39 0.93
N VAL A 216 -16.26 6.38 2.24
CA VAL A 216 -16.64 5.17 2.99
C VAL A 216 -17.75 4.38 2.28
N GLY A 217 -18.90 5.02 2.02
CA GLY A 217 -20.04 4.33 1.41
C GLY A 217 -19.72 3.77 0.03
N ALA A 218 -19.02 4.55 -0.81
CA ALA A 218 -18.63 4.12 -2.14
C ALA A 218 -17.65 2.94 -2.13
N ILE A 219 -16.69 2.95 -1.19
CA ILE A 219 -15.70 1.87 -1.05
C ILE A 219 -16.39 0.56 -0.65
N PHE A 220 -17.29 0.57 0.34
CA PHE A 220 -18.01 -0.64 0.75
C PHE A 220 -18.99 -1.15 -0.31
N ASN A 221 -19.48 -0.28 -1.21
CA ASN A 221 -20.30 -0.71 -2.32
C ASN A 221 -19.54 -1.57 -3.34
N PHE A 222 -18.19 -1.50 -3.41
CA PHE A 222 -17.41 -2.42 -4.26
C PHE A 222 -17.56 -3.88 -3.85
N LEU A 223 -17.90 -4.19 -2.59
CA LEU A 223 -18.15 -5.55 -2.13
C LEU A 223 -19.55 -6.07 -2.48
N LYS A 224 -20.48 -5.17 -2.83
CA LYS A 224 -21.87 -5.52 -3.21
C LYS A 224 -22.02 -5.81 -4.70
N VAL A 225 -20.99 -5.51 -5.50
CA VAL A 225 -20.93 -5.89 -6.90
C VAL A 225 -20.52 -7.37 -6.96
N VAL A 226 -21.47 -8.23 -6.61
CA VAL A 226 -21.44 -9.68 -6.84
C VAL A 226 -22.19 -9.97 -8.12
#